data_AF-A0A3D2TKB8-F1
#
_entry.id   AF-A0A3D2TKB8-F1
#
_cell.length_a   1.000
_cell.length_b   1.000
_cell.length_c   1.000
_cell.angle_alpha   90.00
_cell.angle_beta   90.00
_cell.angle_gamma   90.00
#
_symmetry.space_group_name_H-M   'P 1'
#
loop_
_entity.id
_entity.type
_entity.pdbx_description
1 polymer ?
#
loop_
_entity_poly.entity_id
_entity_poly.type
_entity_poly.pdbx_seq_one_letter_code
_entity_poly.pdbx_strand_id
1 'polypeptide(L)'
;MNTSQVVYLVPAIAILALVYAMIRAAWVRKQDPGSERMQLIGKWIADGAMAFLKQEYRSLTIFVVIVAIILVISNTIIGAEQQTNGLIAVSFVLGAFCSALAGMIGTKTATAA
;
A
#
# COMPACT_ATOMS: atom_id res chain seq x y z
N MET A 1 -30.02 -5.73 -3.58
CA MET A 1 -28.82 -5.66 -4.45
C MET A 1 -28.47 -7.09 -4.82
N ASN A 2 -28.51 -7.45 -6.10
CA ASN A 2 -28.18 -8.82 -6.51
C ASN A 2 -26.68 -9.05 -6.38
N THR A 3 -26.25 -10.25 -5.97
CA THR A 3 -24.84 -10.60 -5.76
C THR A 3 -23.97 -10.27 -6.97
N SER A 4 -24.51 -10.45 -8.18
CA SER A 4 -23.87 -10.11 -9.46
C SER A 4 -23.54 -8.62 -9.59
N GLN A 5 -24.41 -7.73 -9.10
CA GLN A 5 -24.17 -6.28 -9.17
C GLN A 5 -23.02 -5.86 -8.24
N VAL A 6 -22.91 -6.48 -7.07
CA VAL A 6 -21.83 -6.19 -6.10
C VAL A 6 -20.46 -6.53 -6.66
N VAL A 7 -20.36 -7.68 -7.35
CA VAL A 7 -19.10 -8.16 -7.94
C VAL A 7 -18.52 -7.19 -8.96
N TYR A 8 -19.36 -6.49 -9.74
CA TYR A 8 -18.90 -5.48 -10.69
C TYR A 8 -18.74 -4.08 -10.08
N LEU A 9 -19.58 -3.74 -9.09
CA LEU A 9 -19.56 -2.41 -8.48
C LEU A 9 -18.30 -2.16 -7.64
N VAL A 10 -17.84 -3.16 -6.88
CA VAL A 10 -16.66 -3.05 -6.02
C VAL A 10 -15.39 -2.66 -6.78
N PRO A 11 -14.97 -3.38 -7.85
CA PRO A 11 -13.79 -2.98 -8.62
C PRO A 11 -13.98 -1.64 -9.34
N ALA A 12 -15.21 -1.33 -9.79
CA ALA A 12 -15.49 -0.03 -10.42
C ALA A 12 -15.25 1.14 -9.45
N ILE A 13 -15.71 1.02 -8.20
CA ILE A 13 -15.48 2.04 -7.16
C ILE A 13 -13.99 2.12 -6.82
N ALA A 14 -13.29 0.98 -6.71
CA ALA A 14 -11.85 0.96 -6.44
C ALA A 14 -11.05 1.72 -7.52
N ILE A 15 -11.39 1.52 -8.79
CA ILE A 15 -10.77 2.24 -9.91
C ILE A 15 -11.07 3.74 -9.82
N LEU A 16 -12.33 4.13 -9.57
CA LEU A 16 -12.71 5.54 -9.40
C LEU A 16 -11.95 6.20 -8.24
N ALA A 17 -11.77 5.50 -7.13
CA ALA A 17 -11.00 5.98 -5.99
C ALA A 17 -9.52 6.20 -6.34
N LEU A 18 -8.90 5.28 -7.10
CA LEU A 18 -7.52 5.46 -7.58
C LEU A 18 -7.39 6.65 -8.54
N VAL A 19 -8.35 6.81 -9.47
CA VAL A 19 -8.38 7.97 -10.38
C VAL A 19 -8.48 9.27 -9.58
N TYR A 20 -9.40 9.32 -8.62
CA TYR A 20 -9.55 10.49 -7.75
C TYR A 20 -8.27 10.80 -6.96
N ALA A 21 -7.63 9.78 -6.38
CA ALA A 21 -6.36 9.94 -5.66
C ALA A 21 -5.26 10.51 -6.57
N MET A 22 -5.15 10.01 -7.81
CA MET A 22 -4.18 10.54 -8.80
C MET A 22 -4.46 12.00 -9.17
N ILE A 23 -5.74 12.37 -9.37
CA ILE A 23 -6.12 13.76 -9.66
C ILE A 23 -5.73 14.66 -8.48
N ARG A 24 -6.01 14.25 -7.25
CA ARG A 24 -5.66 15.01 -6.04
C ARG A 24 -4.15 15.14 -5.87
N ALA A 25 -3.40 14.07 -6.07
CA ALA A 25 -1.93 14.10 -6.02
C ALA A 25 -1.36 15.06 -7.08
N ALA A 26 -1.89 15.03 -8.31
CA ALA A 26 -1.49 15.95 -9.37
C ALA A 26 -1.86 17.41 -9.06
N TRP A 27 -2.98 17.65 -8.39
CA TRP A 27 -3.41 18.99 -7.97
C TRP A 27 -2.52 19.54 -6.84
N VAL A 28 -2.13 18.72 -5.85
CA VAL A 28 -1.19 19.12 -4.78
C VAL A 28 0.15 19.53 -5.36
N ARG A 29 0.69 18.74 -6.31
CA ARG A 29 1.96 19.05 -6.99
C ARG A 29 1.95 20.33 -7.83
N LYS A 30 0.78 20.88 -8.14
CA LYS A 30 0.63 22.15 -8.86
C LYS A 30 0.52 23.36 -7.93
N GLN A 31 0.41 23.14 -6.62
CA GLN A 31 0.38 24.23 -5.66
C GLN A 31 1.74 24.93 -5.60
N ASP A 32 1.72 26.20 -5.22
CA ASP A 32 2.94 26.99 -5.09
C ASP A 32 3.82 26.39 -3.97
N PRO A 33 5.05 25.96 -4.28
CA PRO A 33 5.99 25.43 -3.29
C PRO A 33 6.52 26.50 -2.34
N GLY A 34 6.20 27.77 -2.61
CA GLY A 34 6.58 28.96 -1.85
C GLY A 34 8.07 29.29 -1.96
N SER A 35 8.61 29.94 -0.92
CA SER A 35 9.97 30.49 -0.95
C SER A 35 11.06 29.43 -1.16
N GLU A 36 12.21 29.84 -1.71
CA GLU A 36 13.39 28.95 -1.88
C GLU A 36 13.80 28.25 -0.58
N ARG A 37 13.74 28.97 0.56
CA ARG A 37 14.05 28.39 1.87
C ARG A 37 13.06 27.27 2.24
N MET A 38 11.78 27.43 1.89
CA MET A 38 10.76 26.42 2.16
C MET A 38 10.94 25.17 1.30
N GLN A 39 11.29 25.36 0.02
CA GLN A 39 11.64 24.26 -0.89
C GLN A 39 12.88 23.48 -0.40
N LEU A 40 13.91 24.18 0.07
CA LEU A 40 15.12 23.56 0.60
C LEU A 40 14.83 22.66 1.81
N ILE A 41 14.04 23.17 2.76
CA ILE A 41 13.63 22.42 3.97
C ILE A 41 12.72 21.25 3.56
N GLY A 42 11.77 21.47 2.65
CA GLY A 42 10.88 20.44 2.14
C GLY A 42 11.64 19.28 1.52
N LYS A 43 12.70 19.57 0.77
CA LYS A 43 13.58 18.54 0.20
C LYS A 43 14.26 17.69 1.27
N TRP A 44 14.79 18.30 2.33
CA TRP A 44 15.40 17.55 3.44
C TRP A 44 14.39 16.66 4.16
N ILE A 45 13.15 17.13 4.32
CA ILE A 45 12.06 16.32 4.89
C ILE A 45 11.72 15.15 3.97
N ALA A 46 11.61 15.39 2.67
CA ALA A 46 11.31 14.36 1.68
C ALA A 46 12.40 13.26 1.64
N ASP A 47 13.66 13.67 1.63
CA ASP A 47 14.81 12.76 1.65
C ASP A 47 14.82 11.91 2.94
N GLY A 48 14.62 12.55 4.10
CA GLY A 48 14.55 11.87 5.40
C GLY A 48 13.38 10.88 5.49
N ALA A 49 12.19 11.29 5.04
CA ALA A 49 11.00 10.44 5.04
C ALA A 49 11.16 9.22 4.13
N MET A 50 11.76 9.40 2.94
CA MET A 50 12.00 8.30 2.01
C MET A 50 13.08 7.34 2.53
N ALA A 51 14.11 7.86 3.21
CA ALA A 51 15.12 7.05 3.86
C ALA A 51 14.53 6.21 5.02
N PHE A 52 13.69 6.82 5.86
CA PHE A 52 12.98 6.13 6.94
C PHE A 52 12.11 5.00 6.38
N LEU A 53 11.27 5.30 5.38
CA LEU A 53 10.33 4.34 4.82
C LEU A 53 11.06 3.15 4.16
N LYS A 54 12.18 3.40 3.48
CA LYS A 54 13.03 2.33 2.93
C LYS A 54 13.58 1.41 4.04
N GLN A 55 14.01 1.99 5.16
CA GLN A 55 14.54 1.22 6.28
C GLN A 55 13.44 0.43 6.99
N GLU A 56 12.27 1.04 7.19
CA GLU A 56 11.09 0.38 7.75
C GLU A 56 10.65 -0.80 6.88
N TYR A 57 10.56 -0.60 5.55
CA TYR A 57 10.09 -1.63 4.62
C TYR A 57 11.04 -2.82 4.55
N ARG A 58 12.35 -2.57 4.74
CA ARG A 58 13.33 -3.65 4.85
C ARG A 58 13.04 -4.55 6.06
N SER A 59 12.72 -3.96 7.20
CA SER A 59 12.33 -4.72 8.41
C SER A 59 10.98 -5.41 8.22
N LEU A 60 10.00 -4.69 7.67
CA LEU A 60 8.63 -5.17 7.48
C LEU A 60 8.56 -6.34 6.48
N THR A 61 9.45 -6.36 5.48
CA THR A 61 9.56 -7.48 4.53
C THR A 61 9.92 -8.79 5.24
N ILE A 62 10.82 -8.75 6.22
CA ILE A 62 11.20 -9.94 7.00
C ILE A 62 9.98 -10.46 7.77
N PHE A 63 9.24 -9.56 8.41
CA PHE A 63 8.00 -9.90 9.11
C PHE A 63 6.96 -10.55 8.17
N VAL A 64 6.72 -9.95 7.00
CA VAL A 64 5.77 -10.48 6.01
C VAL A 64 6.16 -11.88 5.54
N VAL A 65 7.45 -12.14 5.29
CA VAL A 65 7.93 -13.48 4.89
C VAL A 65 7.72 -14.50 6.00
N ILE A 66 8.05 -14.17 7.24
CA ILE A 66 7.86 -15.08 8.39
C ILE A 66 6.37 -15.42 8.55
N VAL A 67 5.50 -14.41 8.52
CA VAL A 67 4.04 -14.62 8.63
C VAL A 67 3.51 -15.42 7.45
N ALA A 68 3.97 -15.16 6.23
CA ALA A 68 3.57 -15.94 5.06
C ALA A 68 3.94 -17.42 5.20
N ILE A 69 5.14 -17.75 5.70
CA ILE A 69 5.57 -19.12 5.98
C ILE A 69 4.68 -19.76 7.05
N ILE A 70 4.42 -19.05 8.15
CA ILE A 70 3.54 -19.53 9.23
C ILE A 70 2.14 -19.82 8.69
N LEU A 71 1.59 -18.97 7.83
CA LEU A 71 0.29 -19.16 7.21
C LEU A 71 0.25 -20.39 6.30
N VAL A 72 1.31 -20.64 5.53
CA VAL A 72 1.42 -21.85 4.69
C VAL A 72 1.46 -23.11 5.57
N ILE A 73 2.29 -23.11 6.61
CA ILE A 73 2.40 -24.26 7.54
C ILE A 73 1.10 -24.48 8.32
N SER A 74 0.47 -23.40 8.79
CA SER A 74 -0.81 -23.50 9.51
C SER A 74 -1.91 -24.05 8.60
N ASN A 75 -1.90 -23.69 7.31
CA ASN A 75 -2.82 -24.21 6.32
C ASN A 75 -2.60 -25.72 6.08
N THR A 76 -1.36 -26.21 6.07
CA THR A 76 -1.09 -27.65 5.87
C THR A 76 -1.38 -28.50 7.10
N ILE A 77 -1.23 -27.96 8.32
CA ILE A 77 -1.45 -28.69 9.58
C ILE A 77 -2.92 -28.66 10.03
N ILE A 78 -3.61 -27.51 9.89
CA ILE A 78 -4.98 -27.29 10.40
C ILE A 78 -6.01 -27.31 9.26
N GLY A 79 -5.62 -26.90 8.05
CA GLY A 79 -6.54 -26.70 6.92
C GLY A 79 -6.99 -27.97 6.20
N ALA A 80 -6.39 -29.14 6.51
CA ALA A 80 -6.81 -30.43 5.96
C ALA A 80 -8.26 -30.81 6.34
N GLU A 81 -8.77 -30.28 7.46
CA GLU A 81 -10.12 -30.57 7.96
C GLU A 81 -11.19 -29.56 7.49
N GLN A 82 -10.81 -28.36 7.06
CA GLN A 82 -11.73 -27.23 6.81
C GLN A 82 -11.76 -26.66 5.38
N GLN A 83 -11.25 -27.39 4.37
CA GLN A 83 -11.18 -26.92 2.97
C GLN A 83 -10.52 -25.54 2.83
N THR A 84 -9.52 -25.25 3.67
CA THR A 84 -8.89 -23.94 3.68
C THR A 84 -7.94 -23.84 2.49
N ASN A 85 -8.28 -23.02 1.49
CA ASN A 85 -7.47 -22.86 0.28
C ASN A 85 -6.10 -22.24 0.58
N GLY A 86 -5.03 -22.78 0.00
CA GLY A 86 -3.67 -22.20 0.04
C GLY A 86 -3.58 -20.76 -0.51
N LEU A 87 -4.67 -20.24 -1.08
CA LEU A 87 -4.85 -18.85 -1.52
C LEU A 87 -4.77 -17.83 -0.37
N ILE A 88 -4.90 -18.23 0.90
CA ILE A 88 -4.80 -17.29 2.04
C ILE A 88 -3.41 -16.65 2.11
N ALA A 89 -2.34 -17.45 2.04
CA ALA A 89 -0.98 -16.93 2.10
C ALA A 89 -0.68 -16.01 0.91
N VAL A 90 -1.17 -16.37 -0.28
CA VAL A 90 -1.06 -15.54 -1.50
C VAL A 90 -1.81 -14.22 -1.32
N SER A 91 -3.03 -14.26 -0.79
CA SER A 91 -3.86 -13.06 -0.55
C SER A 91 -3.22 -12.14 0.50
N PHE A 92 -2.59 -12.70 1.54
CA PHE A 92 -1.83 -11.95 2.54
C PHE A 92 -0.65 -11.22 1.92
N VAL A 93 0.18 -11.91 1.13
CA VAL A 93 1.35 -11.30 0.47
C VAL A 93 0.91 -10.21 -0.51
N LEU A 94 -0.14 -10.47 -1.30
CA LEU A 94 -0.70 -9.49 -2.23
C LEU A 94 -1.21 -8.25 -1.48
N GLY A 95 -1.92 -8.44 -0.37
CA GLY A 95 -2.41 -7.36 0.49
C GLY A 95 -1.27 -6.56 1.12
N ALA A 96 -0.23 -7.22 1.62
CA ALA A 96 0.96 -6.59 2.17
C ALA A 96 1.69 -5.75 1.11
N PHE A 97 1.80 -6.26 -0.12
CA PHE A 97 2.37 -5.54 -1.25
C PHE A 97 1.55 -4.31 -1.63
N CYS A 98 0.23 -4.44 -1.74
CA CYS A 98 -0.67 -3.31 -2.00
C CYS A 98 -0.58 -2.24 -0.89
N SER A 99 -0.48 -2.65 0.37
CA SER A 99 -0.32 -1.76 1.53
C SER A 99 1.01 -0.99 1.46
N ALA A 100 2.11 -1.69 1.15
CA ALA A 100 3.42 -1.08 0.95
C ALA A 100 3.42 -0.06 -0.20
N LEU A 101 2.78 -0.40 -1.33
CA LEU A 101 2.64 0.55 -2.44
C LEU A 101 1.83 1.79 -2.04
N ALA A 102 0.71 1.61 -1.33
CA ALA A 102 -0.11 2.73 -0.85
C ALA A 102 0.67 3.65 0.10
N GLY A 103 1.46 3.08 1.02
CA GLY A 103 2.32 3.84 1.93
C GLY A 103 3.40 4.65 1.20
N MET A 104 4.08 4.04 0.22
CA MET A 104 5.08 4.75 -0.60
C MET A 104 4.49 5.92 -1.39
N ILE A 105 3.35 5.70 -2.04
CA ILE A 105 2.67 6.73 -2.84
C ILE A 105 2.15 7.86 -1.94
N GLY A 106 1.59 7.51 -0.78
CA GLY A 106 1.09 8.46 0.21
C GLY A 106 2.21 9.36 0.72
N THR A 107 3.30 8.78 1.21
CA THR A 107 4.46 9.52 1.72
C THR A 107 5.05 10.44 0.65
N LYS A 108 5.22 9.93 -0.58
CA LYS A 108 5.72 10.74 -1.70
C LYS A 108 4.81 11.92 -2.05
N THR A 109 3.49 11.76 -1.92
CA THR A 109 2.54 12.84 -2.19
C THR A 109 2.51 13.85 -1.04
N ALA A 110 2.66 13.40 0.20
CA ALA A 110 2.70 14.26 1.38
C ALA A 110 3.99 15.10 1.46
N THR A 111 5.12 14.56 0.98
CA THR A 111 6.42 15.26 0.98
C THR A 111 6.75 15.92 -0.35
N ALA A 112 5.84 15.90 -1.32
CA ALA A 112 5.97 16.66 -2.56
C ALA A 112 5.77 18.15 -2.27
N ALA A 113 6.87 18.81 -1.90
CA ALA A 113 7.03 20.26 -1.89
C ALA A 113 7.74 20.70 -3.17
#